data_AF-A0A0Q5U0X5-F1
#
_entry.id   AF-A0A0Q5U0X5-F1
#
_cell.length_a   1.000
_cell.length_b   1.000
_cell.length_c   1.000
_cell.angle_alpha   90.00
_cell.angle_beta   90.00
_cell.angle_gamma   90.00
#
_symmetry.space_group_name_H-M   'P 1'
#
loop_
_entity.id
_entity.type
_entity.pdbx_description
1 polymer ?
#
loop_
_entity_poly.entity_id
_entity_poly.type
_entity_poly.pdbx_seq_one_letter_code
_entity_poly.pdbx_strand_id
1 'polypeptide(L)'
;MIRIVHITALSLLIVFSSAMQQKKNSAMASNGTLLTKTVKSTSAAGSETSTSRILYTSSASGDQYSAYTFANGAISDAIGYRFANTGAGLFFISERLFSGQNEADSLQIAFNDAKCAVRIGKTDQYTLFPASYSQFKQDINAKHKILSLVSLLEDNIGDYPIEGLLPLNMVSSRVKPGVKTKYAQVNTLRSQADNARDNWSCNYAYDKAGKILSVKALNKEEVRFSKTLTYKPENLVLKSYRNIEDRQITERTMVVNSQKAGKYRWTDKVLETGKNLETTLVTEISSRDVNVKKARMSQAEVLNFFKTK
;
A
#
# COMPACT_ATOMS: atom_id res chain seq x y z
N MET A 1 -44.40 -67.41 21.70
CA MET A 1 -45.36 -67.10 20.62
C MET A 1 -45.15 -65.66 20.14
N ILE A 2 -45.27 -65.39 18.82
CA ILE A 2 -46.07 -64.32 18.14
C ILE A 2 -46.36 -63.06 19.00
N ARG A 3 -46.07 -61.78 18.65
CA ARG A 3 -45.52 -61.03 17.45
C ARG A 3 -44.63 -59.86 17.98
N ILE A 4 -43.80 -59.09 17.25
CA ILE A 4 -43.85 -58.33 15.97
C ILE A 4 -44.64 -56.98 16.03
N VAL A 5 -43.92 -55.87 15.77
CA VAL A 5 -44.33 -54.61 15.05
C VAL A 5 -45.03 -53.43 15.80
N HIS A 6 -44.23 -52.36 16.01
CA HIS A 6 -44.39 -50.94 15.58
C HIS A 6 -45.44 -49.93 16.13
N ILE A 7 -44.94 -48.67 16.18
CA ILE A 7 -45.51 -47.39 15.66
C ILE A 7 -46.14 -46.32 16.63
N THR A 8 -45.30 -45.29 16.88
CA THR A 8 -45.54 -43.82 16.93
C THR A 8 -46.30 -43.10 18.07
N ALA A 9 -45.75 -41.89 18.34
CA ALA A 9 -46.33 -40.71 19.00
C ALA A 9 -46.57 -40.81 20.52
N LEU A 10 -46.46 -39.73 21.31
CA LEU A 10 -46.42 -38.31 20.96
C LEU A 10 -45.42 -37.50 21.83
N SER A 11 -44.94 -36.41 21.25
CA SER A 11 -44.06 -35.39 21.82
C SER A 11 -44.45 -34.84 23.20
N LEU A 12 -43.45 -34.52 24.03
CA LEU A 12 -43.51 -33.34 24.90
C LEU A 12 -42.17 -32.60 24.88
N LEU A 13 -42.19 -31.37 24.35
CA LEU A 13 -41.03 -30.48 24.26
C LEU A 13 -40.74 -29.84 25.63
N ILE A 14 -39.59 -30.16 26.22
CA ILE A 14 -39.04 -29.35 27.31
C ILE A 14 -38.24 -28.20 26.70
N VAL A 15 -38.84 -27.01 26.72
CA VAL A 15 -38.18 -25.77 26.27
C VAL A 15 -37.19 -25.32 27.34
N PHE A 16 -35.93 -25.77 27.23
CA PHE A 16 -34.83 -25.07 27.88
C PHE A 16 -34.54 -23.79 27.12
N SER A 17 -35.11 -22.68 27.60
CA SER A 17 -34.77 -21.33 27.14
C SER A 17 -33.37 -20.94 27.63
N SER A 18 -32.34 -21.51 27.02
CA SER A 18 -31.00 -20.93 27.06
C SER A 18 -31.07 -19.60 26.30
N ALA A 19 -31.27 -18.52 27.05
CA ALA A 19 -31.10 -17.17 26.55
C ALA A 19 -29.62 -17.00 26.16
N MET A 20 -29.32 -17.37 24.92
CA MET A 20 -28.03 -17.19 24.31
C MET A 20 -27.86 -15.68 24.14
N GLN A 21 -27.33 -15.03 25.18
CA GLN A 21 -26.78 -13.69 25.07
C GLN A 21 -25.77 -13.77 23.93
N GLN A 22 -26.16 -13.27 22.76
CA GLN A 22 -25.20 -12.92 21.72
C GLN A 22 -24.16 -12.08 22.43
N LYS A 23 -22.92 -12.58 22.51
CA LYS A 23 -21.78 -11.76 22.85
C LYS A 23 -21.82 -10.62 21.85
N LYS A 24 -22.26 -9.45 22.32
CA LYS A 24 -22.24 -8.21 21.59
C LYS A 24 -20.77 -7.97 21.32
N ASN A 25 -20.29 -8.40 20.15
CA ASN A 25 -18.88 -8.32 19.77
C ASN A 25 -18.48 -6.87 20.05
N SER A 26 -17.60 -6.69 21.03
CA SER A 26 -17.01 -5.39 21.31
C SER A 26 -16.44 -4.92 19.99
N ALA A 27 -16.96 -3.81 19.46
CA ALA A 27 -16.61 -3.35 18.14
C ALA A 27 -15.08 -3.27 18.08
N MET A 28 -14.46 -4.15 17.28
CA MET A 28 -13.00 -4.26 17.25
C MET A 28 -12.44 -2.88 16.96
N ALA A 29 -11.66 -2.36 17.91
CA ALA A 29 -11.10 -1.02 17.84
C ALA A 29 -10.41 -0.87 16.50
N SER A 30 -10.96 0.00 15.65
CA SER A 30 -10.45 0.22 14.31
C SER A 30 -9.49 1.40 14.37
N ASN A 31 -8.30 1.22 13.79
CA ASN A 31 -7.30 2.27 13.78
C ASN A 31 -7.66 3.29 12.69
N GLY A 32 -7.39 4.56 12.94
CA GLY A 32 -7.59 5.63 11.97
C GLY A 32 -6.42 6.59 11.98
N THR A 33 -5.92 6.95 10.79
CA THR A 33 -4.87 7.95 10.62
C THR A 33 -5.31 8.92 9.53
N LEU A 34 -5.42 10.20 9.87
CA LEU A 34 -5.71 11.26 8.92
C LEU A 34 -4.40 11.91 8.47
N LEU A 35 -4.13 11.87 7.17
CA LEU A 35 -3.10 12.71 6.55
C LEU A 35 -3.73 13.97 5.98
N THR A 36 -3.06 15.10 6.14
CA THR A 36 -3.30 16.31 5.36
C THR A 36 -2.04 16.59 4.55
N LYS A 37 -2.17 16.59 3.22
CA LYS A 37 -1.11 16.83 2.24
C LYS A 37 -1.34 18.18 1.58
N THR A 38 -0.39 19.09 1.74
CA THR A 38 -0.33 20.35 0.99
C THR A 38 0.81 20.27 -0.01
N VAL A 39 0.55 20.61 -1.27
CA VAL A 39 1.57 20.70 -2.32
C VAL A 39 1.56 22.11 -2.88
N LYS A 40 2.65 22.85 -2.69
CA LYS A 40 2.91 24.09 -3.41
C LYS A 40 3.75 23.78 -4.63
N SER A 41 3.25 24.07 -5.82
CA SER A 41 4.01 24.00 -7.08
C SER A 41 4.49 25.40 -7.44
N THR A 42 5.67 25.51 -8.04
CA THR A 42 6.26 26.77 -8.50
C THR A 42 7.08 26.51 -9.77
N SER A 43 6.76 27.21 -10.85
CA SER A 43 7.43 27.13 -12.15
C SER A 43 7.50 28.53 -12.78
N ALA A 44 8.07 28.65 -13.98
CA ALA A 44 8.09 29.92 -14.71
C ALA A 44 6.69 30.48 -15.03
N ALA A 45 5.65 29.65 -15.03
CA ALA A 45 4.27 30.05 -15.29
C ALA A 45 3.53 30.57 -14.03
N GLY A 46 4.14 30.49 -12.84
CA GLY A 46 3.56 30.97 -11.58
C GLY A 46 3.66 29.96 -10.44
N SER A 47 2.80 30.13 -9.42
CA SER A 47 2.72 29.22 -8.29
C SER A 47 1.27 28.92 -7.94
N GLU A 48 1.00 27.64 -7.70
CA GLU A 48 -0.28 27.11 -7.26
C GLU A 48 -0.11 26.37 -5.93
N THR A 49 -1.19 26.16 -5.19
CA THR A 49 -1.17 25.35 -3.96
C THR A 49 -2.42 24.49 -3.91
N SER A 50 -2.23 23.18 -3.83
CA SER A 50 -3.31 22.20 -3.63
C SER A 50 -3.24 21.63 -2.22
N THR A 51 -4.40 21.29 -1.66
CA THR A 51 -4.52 20.59 -0.37
C THR A 51 -5.49 19.44 -0.51
N SER A 52 -5.06 18.25 -0.09
CA SER A 52 -5.93 17.07 0.04
C SER A 52 -5.79 16.45 1.42
N ARG A 53 -6.84 15.73 1.84
CA ARG A 53 -6.87 14.96 3.08
C ARG A 53 -7.07 13.49 2.72
N ILE A 54 -6.32 12.58 3.32
CA ILE A 54 -6.48 11.15 3.14
C ILE A 54 -6.77 10.53 4.50
N LEU A 55 -7.98 10.00 4.68
CA LEU A 55 -8.32 9.21 5.86
C LEU A 55 -7.97 7.74 5.58
N TYR A 56 -7.03 7.21 6.35
CA TYR A 56 -6.76 5.79 6.41
C TYR A 56 -7.52 5.18 7.58
N THR A 57 -8.15 4.04 7.34
CA THR A 57 -8.76 3.19 8.38
C THR A 57 -8.25 1.77 8.26
N SER A 58 -8.13 1.05 9.37
CA SER A 58 -7.76 -0.36 9.36
C SER A 58 -8.36 -1.15 10.51
N SER A 59 -8.34 -2.48 10.35
CA SER A 59 -8.61 -3.41 11.44
C SER A 59 -7.55 -3.28 12.54
N ALA A 60 -7.87 -3.76 13.75
CA ALA A 60 -6.92 -3.80 14.88
C ALA A 60 -5.61 -4.54 14.52
N SER A 61 -5.72 -5.59 13.70
CA SER A 61 -4.64 -6.44 13.18
C SER A 61 -3.86 -5.84 12.01
N GLY A 62 -4.44 -4.91 11.25
CA GLY A 62 -3.84 -4.38 10.02
C GLY A 62 -3.90 -5.35 8.82
N ASP A 63 -4.81 -6.33 8.87
CA ASP A 63 -5.12 -7.27 7.78
C ASP A 63 -6.09 -6.71 6.72
N GLN A 64 -6.75 -5.61 7.05
CA GLN A 64 -7.58 -4.82 6.16
C GLN A 64 -7.26 -3.33 6.32
N TYR A 65 -7.13 -2.62 5.21
CA TYR A 65 -7.05 -1.16 5.15
C TYR A 65 -8.15 -0.59 4.26
N SER A 66 -8.48 0.68 4.45
CA SER A 66 -9.18 1.50 3.46
C SER A 66 -8.57 2.90 3.46
N ALA A 67 -8.49 3.51 2.28
CA ALA A 67 -7.99 4.87 2.08
C ALA A 67 -9.10 5.70 1.42
N TYR A 68 -9.43 6.83 2.02
CA TYR A 68 -10.46 7.76 1.52
C TYR A 68 -9.81 9.12 1.24
N THR A 69 -9.67 9.47 -0.03
CA THR A 69 -9.09 10.74 -0.47
C THR A 69 -10.18 11.78 -0.60
N PHE A 70 -10.01 12.91 0.08
CA PHE A 70 -10.89 14.06 0.05
C PHE A 70 -10.13 15.28 -0.50
N ALA A 71 -10.63 15.84 -1.59
CA ALA A 71 -10.06 16.99 -2.28
C ALA A 71 -11.19 17.83 -2.89
N ASN A 72 -10.99 19.14 -3.01
CA ASN A 72 -11.95 20.06 -3.65
C ASN A 72 -13.39 19.96 -3.12
N GLY A 73 -13.57 19.65 -1.82
CA GLY A 73 -14.87 19.53 -1.18
C GLY A 73 -15.59 18.18 -1.36
N ALA A 74 -15.01 17.22 -2.07
CA ALA A 74 -15.60 15.91 -2.35
C ALA A 74 -14.65 14.74 -1.99
N ILE A 75 -15.21 13.54 -1.87
CA ILE A 75 -14.42 12.31 -1.90
C ILE A 75 -14.01 12.09 -3.36
N SER A 76 -12.72 12.21 -3.65
CA SER A 76 -12.18 12.06 -5.02
C SER A 76 -11.79 10.62 -5.34
N ASP A 77 -11.48 9.82 -4.32
CA ASP A 77 -11.14 8.40 -4.47
C ASP A 77 -11.38 7.67 -3.13
N ALA A 78 -11.69 6.38 -3.20
CA ALA A 78 -11.85 5.52 -2.05
C ALA A 78 -11.49 4.07 -2.42
N ILE A 79 -10.50 3.48 -1.75
CA ILE A 79 -9.99 2.14 -2.07
C ILE A 79 -9.88 1.30 -0.79
N GLY A 80 -10.37 0.06 -0.86
CA GLY A 80 -10.22 -0.97 0.17
C GLY A 80 -9.11 -1.96 -0.18
N TYR A 81 -8.37 -2.42 0.83
CA TYR A 81 -7.26 -3.36 0.66
C TYR A 81 -7.39 -4.50 1.65
N ARG A 82 -7.19 -5.75 1.20
CA ARG A 82 -7.24 -6.95 2.03
C ARG A 82 -6.42 -8.10 1.44
N PHE A 83 -6.06 -9.06 2.28
CA PHE A 83 -5.67 -10.38 1.80
C PHE A 83 -6.87 -11.32 1.73
N ALA A 84 -6.78 -12.33 0.87
CA ALA A 84 -7.73 -13.44 0.77
C ALA A 84 -6.99 -14.75 0.51
N ASN A 85 -7.23 -15.76 1.35
CA ASN A 85 -6.87 -17.13 1.04
C ASN A 85 -8.01 -17.78 0.24
N THR A 86 -7.66 -18.41 -0.87
CA THR A 86 -8.57 -19.13 -1.76
C THR A 86 -8.01 -20.52 -2.06
N GLY A 87 -8.78 -21.40 -2.71
CA GLY A 87 -8.25 -22.66 -3.23
C GLY A 87 -7.10 -22.50 -4.23
N ALA A 88 -6.96 -21.32 -4.87
CA ALA A 88 -5.87 -20.96 -5.77
C ALA A 88 -4.69 -20.26 -5.06
N GLY A 89 -4.68 -20.21 -3.73
CA GLY A 89 -3.63 -19.58 -2.91
C GLY A 89 -4.01 -18.21 -2.32
N LEU A 90 -2.98 -17.49 -1.86
CA LEU A 90 -3.10 -16.17 -1.24
C LEU A 90 -3.12 -15.05 -2.29
N PHE A 91 -4.06 -14.12 -2.16
CA PHE A 91 -4.19 -12.95 -3.01
C PHE A 91 -4.22 -11.67 -2.18
N PHE A 92 -3.46 -10.66 -2.59
CA PHE A 92 -3.70 -9.27 -2.22
C PHE A 92 -4.78 -8.70 -3.15
N ILE A 93 -5.78 -8.02 -2.58
CA ILE A 93 -6.92 -7.46 -3.32
C ILE A 93 -7.01 -5.97 -3.02
N SER A 94 -7.17 -5.18 -4.08
CA SER A 94 -7.51 -3.75 -4.06
C SER A 94 -8.88 -3.58 -4.71
N GLU A 95 -9.84 -3.00 -4.00
CA GLU A 95 -11.22 -2.79 -4.47
C GLU A 95 -11.59 -1.30 -4.41
N ARG A 96 -12.17 -0.74 -5.48
CA ARG A 96 -12.76 0.60 -5.39
C ARG A 96 -14.02 0.58 -4.52
N LEU A 97 -14.11 1.57 -3.65
CA LEU A 97 -15.25 1.79 -2.76
C LEU A 97 -16.11 2.91 -3.36
N PHE A 98 -17.43 2.72 -3.40
CA PHE A 98 -18.42 3.69 -3.89
C PHE A 98 -18.47 3.92 -5.42
N SER A 99 -17.63 3.26 -6.23
CA SER A 99 -17.64 3.35 -7.70
C SER A 99 -18.89 2.74 -8.38
N GLY A 100 -19.66 1.90 -7.68
CA GLY A 100 -20.79 1.15 -8.23
C GLY A 100 -20.40 0.00 -9.18
N GLN A 101 -19.19 0.05 -9.73
CA GLN A 101 -18.59 -1.01 -10.54
C GLN A 101 -17.67 -1.88 -9.68
N ASN A 102 -17.71 -3.19 -9.89
CA ASN A 102 -16.85 -4.18 -9.21
C ASN A 102 -15.43 -4.19 -9.81
N GLU A 103 -14.78 -3.02 -9.82
CA GLU A 103 -13.37 -2.86 -10.18
C GLU A 103 -12.51 -3.33 -9.00
N ALA A 104 -12.00 -4.56 -9.10
CA ALA A 104 -11.12 -5.18 -8.12
C ALA A 104 -9.86 -5.75 -8.78
N ASP A 105 -8.72 -5.15 -8.48
CA ASP A 105 -7.42 -5.70 -8.87
C ASP A 105 -6.97 -6.75 -7.85
N SER A 106 -6.28 -7.79 -8.33
CA SER A 106 -5.71 -8.81 -7.46
C SER A 106 -4.31 -9.24 -7.89
N LEU A 107 -3.45 -9.45 -6.89
CA LEU A 107 -2.10 -9.98 -7.05
C LEU A 107 -1.99 -11.29 -6.26
N GLN A 108 -1.79 -12.42 -6.95
CA GLN A 108 -1.42 -13.66 -6.28
C GLN A 108 -0.04 -13.48 -5.61
N ILE A 109 0.09 -13.89 -4.35
CA ILE A 109 1.36 -13.89 -3.62
C ILE A 109 1.77 -15.34 -3.38
N ALA A 110 2.96 -15.73 -3.85
CA ALA A 110 3.49 -17.08 -3.67
C ALA A 110 4.93 -17.06 -3.14
N PHE A 111 5.31 -18.10 -2.42
CA PHE A 111 6.57 -18.17 -1.67
C PHE A 111 7.42 -19.33 -2.17
N ASN A 112 8.71 -19.07 -2.41
CA ASN A 112 9.70 -20.07 -2.79
C ASN A 112 10.81 -20.09 -1.72
N ASP A 113 10.69 -21.02 -0.77
CA ASP A 113 11.60 -21.14 0.37
C ASP A 113 13.03 -21.47 -0.06
N ALA A 114 13.20 -22.38 -1.03
CA ALA A 114 14.51 -22.79 -1.54
C ALA A 114 15.32 -21.63 -2.16
N LYS A 115 14.65 -20.59 -2.68
CA LYS A 115 15.28 -19.39 -3.25
C LYS A 115 15.19 -18.15 -2.35
N CYS A 116 14.58 -18.24 -1.17
CA CYS A 116 14.21 -17.07 -0.34
C CYS A 116 13.50 -15.98 -1.16
N ALA A 117 12.59 -16.40 -2.04
CA ALA A 117 11.96 -15.52 -3.04
C ALA A 117 10.44 -15.48 -2.92
N VAL A 118 9.86 -14.34 -3.24
CA VAL A 118 8.42 -14.09 -3.27
C VAL A 118 8.01 -13.78 -4.70
N ARG A 119 7.01 -14.49 -5.22
CA ARG A 119 6.37 -14.16 -6.51
C ARG A 119 5.17 -13.26 -6.27
N ILE A 120 5.06 -12.19 -7.05
CA ILE A 120 3.99 -11.19 -7.01
C ILE A 120 3.26 -11.24 -8.36
N GLY A 121 1.95 -11.42 -8.32
CA GLY A 121 1.15 -11.65 -9.52
C GLY A 121 1.59 -12.91 -10.27
N LYS A 122 1.65 -12.83 -11.61
CA LYS A 122 1.99 -13.96 -12.48
C LYS A 122 3.50 -14.18 -12.64
N THR A 123 4.29 -13.11 -12.73
CA THR A 123 5.64 -13.14 -13.30
C THR A 123 6.72 -12.51 -12.44
N ASP A 124 6.38 -11.63 -11.51
CA ASP A 124 7.38 -10.81 -10.84
C ASP A 124 7.94 -11.54 -9.63
N GLN A 125 9.25 -11.47 -9.41
CA GLN A 125 9.93 -12.22 -8.36
C GLN A 125 10.88 -11.31 -7.58
N TYR A 126 10.71 -11.27 -6.26
CA TYR A 126 11.57 -10.55 -5.32
C TYR A 126 12.36 -11.55 -4.49
N THR A 127 13.68 -11.61 -4.68
CA THR A 127 14.61 -12.44 -3.89
C THR A 127 15.11 -11.64 -2.70
N LEU A 128 14.90 -12.12 -1.49
CA LEU A 128 15.20 -11.40 -0.24
C LEU A 128 16.45 -11.94 0.46
N PHE A 129 16.98 -11.19 1.42
CA PHE A 129 17.93 -11.75 2.39
C PHE A 129 17.20 -12.72 3.33
N PRO A 130 17.80 -13.86 3.76
CA PRO A 130 17.07 -14.92 4.47
C PRO A 130 16.28 -14.46 5.70
N ALA A 131 16.87 -13.60 6.54
CA ALA A 131 16.17 -13.04 7.70
C ALA A 131 14.96 -12.17 7.30
N SER A 132 15.10 -11.35 6.27
CA SER A 132 14.00 -10.55 5.71
C SER A 132 12.94 -11.43 5.04
N TYR A 133 13.33 -12.53 4.39
CA TYR A 133 12.42 -13.50 3.80
C TYR A 133 11.53 -14.17 4.87
N SER A 134 12.13 -14.72 5.92
CA SER A 134 11.39 -15.38 7.01
C SER A 134 10.42 -14.43 7.70
N GLN A 135 10.87 -13.20 8.00
CA GLN A 135 10.01 -12.17 8.61
C GLN A 135 8.85 -11.77 7.67
N PHE A 136 9.14 -11.52 6.40
CA PHE A 136 8.14 -11.13 5.42
C PHE A 136 7.11 -12.25 5.19
N LYS A 137 7.56 -13.51 5.05
CA LYS A 137 6.66 -14.67 4.93
C LYS A 137 5.73 -14.80 6.13
N GLN A 138 6.23 -14.61 7.36
CA GLN A 138 5.38 -14.63 8.56
C GLN A 138 4.37 -13.48 8.56
N ASP A 139 4.82 -12.26 8.25
CA ASP A 139 3.94 -11.09 8.26
C ASP A 139 2.85 -11.14 7.18
N ILE A 140 3.13 -11.75 6.03
CA ILE A 140 2.14 -11.91 4.95
C ILE A 140 1.25 -13.15 5.16
N ASN A 141 1.81 -14.37 5.23
CA ASN A 141 1.00 -15.59 5.25
C ASN A 141 0.25 -15.83 6.56
N ALA A 142 0.84 -15.47 7.70
CA ALA A 142 0.25 -15.76 9.01
C ALA A 142 -0.49 -14.57 9.62
N LYS A 143 -0.09 -13.33 9.26
CA LYS A 143 -0.62 -12.10 9.87
C LYS A 143 -1.30 -11.16 8.88
N HIS A 144 -1.28 -11.47 7.57
CA HIS A 144 -1.89 -10.66 6.51
C HIS A 144 -1.53 -9.16 6.55
N LYS A 145 -0.35 -8.77 7.04
CA LYS A 145 0.04 -7.37 7.21
C LYS A 145 0.21 -6.67 5.86
N ILE A 146 -0.80 -5.93 5.44
CA ILE A 146 -0.81 -5.18 4.17
C ILE A 146 0.40 -4.26 4.05
N LEU A 147 0.73 -3.50 5.11
CA LEU A 147 1.86 -2.58 5.07
C LEU A 147 3.22 -3.27 4.93
N SER A 148 3.35 -4.57 5.21
CA SER A 148 4.59 -5.31 4.92
C SER A 148 4.74 -5.54 3.41
N LEU A 149 3.66 -5.85 2.68
CA LEU A 149 3.66 -5.97 1.23
C LEU A 149 3.92 -4.60 0.57
N VAL A 150 3.26 -3.54 1.06
CA VAL A 150 3.50 -2.17 0.57
C VAL A 150 4.96 -1.75 0.79
N SER A 151 5.60 -2.13 1.91
CA SER A 151 7.04 -1.88 2.14
C SER A 151 7.96 -2.69 1.20
N LEU A 152 7.57 -3.89 0.75
CA LEU A 152 8.35 -4.63 -0.27
C LEU A 152 8.26 -3.94 -1.65
N LEU A 153 7.07 -3.42 -1.97
CA LEU A 153 6.75 -2.85 -3.28
C LEU A 153 6.89 -1.31 -3.31
N GLU A 154 7.49 -0.68 -2.28
CA GLU A 154 7.46 0.78 -2.11
C GLU A 154 8.16 1.58 -3.21
N ASP A 155 9.11 0.95 -3.91
CA ASP A 155 9.76 1.53 -5.09
C ASP A 155 8.86 1.55 -6.34
N ASN A 156 7.70 0.88 -6.27
CA ASN A 156 6.64 0.89 -7.27
C ASN A 156 7.16 0.74 -8.71
N ILE A 157 8.04 -0.24 -8.94
CA ILE A 157 8.76 -0.43 -10.22
C ILE A 157 7.82 -1.05 -11.26
N GLY A 158 7.01 -2.00 -10.82
CA GLY A 158 5.93 -2.63 -11.57
C GLY A 158 4.57 -1.97 -11.27
N ASP A 159 3.56 -2.46 -11.98
CA ASP A 159 2.24 -1.82 -12.04
C ASP A 159 1.31 -2.43 -10.96
N TYR A 160 1.54 -2.04 -9.70
CA TYR A 160 0.86 -2.62 -8.53
C TYR A 160 -0.22 -1.67 -7.95
N PRO A 161 -1.40 -2.18 -7.55
CA PRO A 161 -2.49 -1.37 -7.00
C PRO A 161 -2.25 -1.04 -5.52
N ILE A 162 -1.18 -0.31 -5.24
CA ILE A 162 -0.72 0.05 -3.88
C ILE A 162 -0.58 1.56 -3.66
N GLU A 163 -0.76 2.38 -4.69
CA GLU A 163 -0.43 3.81 -4.68
C GLU A 163 -1.11 4.56 -3.52
N GLY A 164 -2.40 4.29 -3.28
CA GLY A 164 -3.16 4.88 -2.17
C GLY A 164 -2.54 4.63 -0.79
N LEU A 165 -1.77 3.56 -0.59
CA LEU A 165 -1.10 3.22 0.68
C LEU A 165 0.35 3.73 0.78
N LEU A 166 0.97 4.18 -0.32
CA LEU A 166 2.36 4.67 -0.29
C LEU A 166 2.57 5.87 0.67
N PRO A 167 1.68 6.89 0.74
CA PRO A 167 1.83 7.98 1.71
C PRO A 167 1.79 7.48 3.16
N LEU A 168 0.91 6.54 3.48
CA LEU A 168 0.83 5.92 4.81
C LEU A 168 2.09 5.10 5.14
N ASN A 169 2.59 4.31 4.19
CA ASN A 169 3.84 3.54 4.39
C ASN A 169 5.02 4.48 4.71
N MET A 170 5.11 5.61 4.01
CA MET A 170 6.17 6.60 4.19
C MET A 170 6.07 7.38 5.52
N VAL A 171 4.87 7.70 6.03
CA VAL A 171 4.74 8.42 7.32
C VAL A 171 4.74 7.49 8.54
N SER A 172 4.41 6.20 8.38
CA SER A 172 4.42 5.21 9.47
C SER A 172 5.80 4.61 9.76
N SER A 173 6.81 4.88 8.93
CA SER A 173 8.09 4.15 8.88
C SER A 173 9.18 4.62 9.85
N ARG A 174 8.84 5.23 10.99
CA ARG A 174 9.83 5.82 11.93
C ARG A 174 10.92 4.84 12.38
N VAL A 175 10.58 3.56 12.57
CA VAL A 175 11.53 2.46 12.76
C VAL A 175 10.95 1.18 12.14
N LYS A 176 11.04 1.04 10.81
CA LYS A 176 10.89 -0.29 10.17
C LYS A 176 12.28 -0.82 9.79
N PRO A 177 12.70 -2.01 10.25
CA PRO A 177 13.75 -2.75 9.56
C PRO A 177 13.17 -3.16 8.19
N GLY A 178 13.45 -2.33 7.17
CA GLY A 178 12.90 -2.50 5.83
C GLY A 178 13.19 -3.88 5.28
N VAL A 179 12.25 -4.41 4.49
CA VAL A 179 12.41 -5.71 3.83
C VAL A 179 13.61 -5.62 2.90
N LYS A 180 14.69 -6.34 3.22
CA LYS A 180 15.92 -6.28 2.43
C LYS A 180 15.78 -7.22 1.23
N THR A 181 15.50 -6.62 0.07
CA THR A 181 15.53 -7.27 -1.24
C THR A 181 16.98 -7.35 -1.71
N LYS A 182 17.45 -8.51 -2.14
CA LYS A 182 18.75 -8.62 -2.84
C LYS A 182 18.60 -8.15 -4.29
N TYR A 183 17.57 -8.67 -4.92
CA TYR A 183 17.34 -8.58 -6.36
C TYR A 183 15.86 -8.82 -6.64
N ALA A 184 15.32 -8.21 -7.68
CA ALA A 184 14.01 -8.56 -8.22
C ALA A 184 14.00 -8.62 -9.75
N GLN A 185 13.07 -9.40 -10.30
CA GLN A 185 12.68 -9.37 -11.70
C GLN A 185 11.24 -8.87 -11.76
N VAL A 186 11.02 -7.77 -12.47
CA VAL A 186 9.72 -7.10 -12.56
C VAL A 186 9.33 -6.97 -14.03
N ASN A 187 8.07 -7.25 -14.36
CA ASN A 187 7.59 -7.22 -15.75
C ASN A 187 6.48 -6.17 -15.87
N THR A 188 6.58 -5.30 -16.87
CA THR A 188 5.60 -4.22 -17.08
C THR A 188 5.10 -4.25 -18.51
N LEU A 189 3.85 -3.87 -18.71
CA LEU A 189 3.28 -3.72 -20.06
C LEU A 189 3.80 -2.43 -20.70
N ARG A 190 3.93 -2.42 -22.03
CA ARG A 190 4.08 -1.18 -22.81
C ARG A 190 2.71 -0.62 -23.13
N SER A 191 2.52 0.70 -23.02
CA SER A 191 1.26 1.37 -23.38
C SER A 191 1.07 1.45 -24.90
N GLN A 192 2.16 1.35 -25.67
CA GLN A 192 2.17 1.52 -27.13
C GLN A 192 2.20 0.21 -27.94
N ALA A 193 2.18 -0.97 -27.31
CA ALA A 193 2.27 -2.25 -28.02
C ALA A 193 1.51 -3.38 -27.32
N ASP A 194 0.44 -3.86 -27.96
CA ASP A 194 -0.43 -4.91 -27.44
C ASP A 194 0.37 -6.15 -27.01
N ASN A 195 0.24 -6.50 -25.73
CA ASN A 195 0.89 -7.64 -25.06
C ASN A 195 2.43 -7.62 -25.01
N ALA A 196 3.10 -6.55 -25.46
CA ALA A 196 4.53 -6.40 -25.26
C ALA A 196 4.85 -6.17 -23.78
N ARG A 197 5.87 -6.87 -23.27
CA ARG A 197 6.33 -6.78 -21.88
C ARG A 197 7.82 -6.51 -21.83
N ASP A 198 8.20 -5.53 -21.02
CA ASP A 198 9.59 -5.36 -20.61
C ASP A 198 9.87 -6.12 -19.33
N ASN A 199 11.09 -6.63 -19.23
CA ASN A 199 11.60 -7.34 -18.05
C ASN A 199 12.75 -6.53 -17.45
N TRP A 200 12.61 -6.16 -16.17
CA TRP A 200 13.51 -5.26 -15.47
C TRP A 200 14.25 -5.99 -14.36
N SER A 201 15.56 -6.12 -14.55
CA SER A 201 16.49 -6.60 -13.53
C SER A 201 16.74 -5.50 -12.50
N CYS A 202 16.19 -5.70 -11.31
CA CYS A 202 16.16 -4.73 -10.23
C CYS A 202 17.21 -5.08 -9.16
N ASN A 203 18.31 -4.35 -9.12
CA ASN A 203 19.41 -4.56 -8.16
C ASN A 203 19.30 -3.56 -7.00
N TYR A 204 19.53 -4.04 -5.78
CA TYR A 204 19.42 -3.28 -4.54
C TYR A 204 20.78 -3.26 -3.81
N ALA A 205 21.29 -2.08 -3.47
CA ALA A 205 22.54 -1.90 -2.74
C ALA A 205 22.28 -1.39 -1.32
N TYR A 206 23.06 -1.87 -0.35
CA TYR A 206 22.96 -1.49 1.06
C TYR A 206 24.33 -1.15 1.64
N ASP A 207 24.35 -0.31 2.68
CA ASP A 207 25.56 -0.07 3.49
C ASP A 207 25.81 -1.20 4.50
N LYS A 208 26.92 -1.11 5.26
CA LYS A 208 27.27 -2.09 6.30
C LYS A 208 26.29 -2.11 7.47
N ALA A 209 25.54 -1.03 7.72
CA ALA A 209 24.45 -1.00 8.69
C ALA A 209 23.13 -1.58 8.11
N GLY A 210 23.12 -1.92 6.82
CA GLY A 210 21.96 -2.42 6.09
C GLY A 210 20.93 -1.37 5.74
N LYS A 211 21.30 -0.08 5.69
CA LYS A 211 20.48 0.99 5.09
C LYS A 211 20.59 0.90 3.58
N ILE A 212 19.50 1.20 2.88
CA ILE A 212 19.48 1.17 1.42
C ILE A 212 20.26 2.36 0.84
N LEU A 213 21.22 2.07 -0.05
CA LEU A 213 22.05 3.08 -0.72
C LEU A 213 21.49 3.40 -2.10
N SER A 214 21.11 2.37 -2.87
CA SER A 214 20.55 2.57 -4.20
C SER A 214 19.69 1.41 -4.69
N VAL A 215 18.88 1.68 -5.70
CA VAL A 215 18.11 0.72 -6.49
C VAL A 215 18.29 1.06 -7.97
N LYS A 216 18.47 0.07 -8.82
CA LYS A 216 18.50 0.23 -10.29
C LYS A 216 17.69 -0.88 -10.95
N ALA A 217 16.70 -0.50 -11.76
CA ALA A 217 15.91 -1.39 -12.60
C ALA A 217 16.28 -1.17 -14.07
N LEU A 218 16.85 -2.20 -14.71
CA LEU A 218 17.45 -2.11 -16.03
C LEU A 218 17.05 -3.28 -16.95
N ASN A 219 16.97 -3.01 -18.25
CA ASN A 219 16.79 -3.98 -19.33
C ASN A 219 17.88 -3.71 -20.38
N LYS A 220 18.92 -4.55 -20.40
CA LYS A 220 20.17 -4.28 -21.15
C LYS A 220 20.76 -2.90 -20.76
N GLU A 221 20.75 -1.95 -21.69
CA GLU A 221 21.24 -0.58 -21.52
C GLU A 221 20.15 0.40 -21.06
N GLU A 222 18.87 0.01 -21.17
CA GLU A 222 17.74 0.86 -20.79
C GLU A 222 17.52 0.85 -19.27
N VAL A 223 17.29 2.02 -18.68
CA VAL A 223 16.98 2.20 -17.27
C VAL A 223 15.52 2.61 -17.11
N ARG A 224 14.66 1.75 -16.54
CA ARG A 224 13.29 2.13 -16.14
C ARG A 224 13.29 2.98 -14.88
N PHE A 225 14.13 2.65 -13.92
CA PHE A 225 14.13 3.29 -12.60
C PHE A 225 15.52 3.28 -11.98
N SER A 226 15.89 4.39 -11.37
CA SER A 226 16.98 4.38 -10.39
C SER A 226 16.64 5.27 -9.20
N LYS A 227 17.22 4.92 -8.05
CA LYS A 227 17.07 5.61 -6.76
C LYS A 227 18.42 5.55 -6.07
N THR A 228 18.85 6.67 -5.49
CA THR A 228 20.04 6.78 -4.65
C THR A 228 19.69 7.58 -3.40
N LEU A 229 20.10 7.11 -2.24
CA LEU A 229 19.86 7.75 -0.96
C LEU A 229 21.18 8.23 -0.35
N THR A 230 21.14 9.40 0.29
CA THR A 230 22.25 9.95 1.06
C THR A 230 21.72 10.40 2.41
N TYR A 231 22.13 9.69 3.45
CA TYR A 231 21.80 9.98 4.84
C TYR A 231 22.72 11.08 5.36
N LYS A 232 22.17 12.25 5.68
CA LYS A 232 22.86 13.32 6.42
C LYS A 232 22.32 13.38 7.85
N PRO A 233 23.03 14.01 8.83
CA PRO A 233 22.60 14.02 10.22
C PRO A 233 21.17 14.53 10.45
N GLU A 234 20.75 15.55 9.71
CA GLU A 234 19.43 16.18 9.87
C GLU A 234 18.39 15.75 8.81
N ASN A 235 18.85 15.34 7.63
CA ASN A 235 18.04 15.23 6.41
C ASN A 235 18.38 13.96 5.61
N LEU A 236 17.38 13.38 4.96
CA LEU A 236 17.56 12.32 3.95
C LEU A 236 17.45 12.95 2.56
N VAL A 237 18.47 12.78 1.73
CA VAL A 237 18.42 13.16 0.31
C VAL A 237 18.14 11.91 -0.51
N LEU A 238 17.08 11.93 -1.31
CA LEU A 238 16.77 10.90 -2.30
C LEU A 238 16.86 11.54 -3.70
N LYS A 239 17.64 10.93 -4.58
CA LYS A 239 17.63 11.23 -6.01
C LYS A 239 17.02 10.03 -6.73
N SER A 240 16.07 10.25 -7.61
CA SER A 240 15.49 9.18 -8.42
C SER A 240 15.25 9.62 -9.87
N TYR A 241 15.48 8.68 -10.78
CA TYR A 241 15.10 8.76 -12.17
C TYR A 241 14.03 7.71 -12.45
N ARG A 242 13.06 8.02 -13.33
CA ARG A 242 12.09 7.05 -13.82
C ARG A 242 11.73 7.32 -15.28
N ASN A 243 11.94 6.32 -16.13
CA ASN A 243 11.41 6.25 -17.48
C ASN A 243 10.17 5.34 -17.49
N ILE A 244 8.98 5.90 -17.72
CA ILE A 244 7.82 5.15 -18.20
C ILE A 244 7.11 6.00 -19.27
N GLU A 245 6.54 5.33 -20.27
CA GLU A 245 6.06 5.93 -21.52
C GLU A 245 5.07 7.10 -21.31
N ASP A 246 4.22 7.03 -20.27
CA ASP A 246 3.14 7.99 -20.06
C ASP A 246 3.48 9.15 -19.08
N ARG A 247 4.75 9.37 -18.68
CA ARG A 247 5.11 10.35 -17.63
C ARG A 247 5.74 11.65 -18.12
N GLN A 248 5.23 12.74 -17.56
CA GLN A 248 5.82 14.07 -17.63
C GLN A 248 7.03 14.26 -16.70
N ILE A 249 7.33 13.36 -15.75
CA ILE A 249 8.41 13.54 -14.75
C ILE A 249 9.45 12.43 -14.89
N THR A 250 10.66 12.78 -15.33
CA THR A 250 11.79 11.84 -15.47
C THR A 250 12.78 11.89 -14.31
N GLU A 251 13.09 13.09 -13.81
CA GLU A 251 14.03 13.28 -12.69
C GLU A 251 13.38 13.91 -11.46
N ARG A 252 13.81 13.45 -10.28
CA ARG A 252 13.36 13.95 -8.98
C ARG A 252 14.50 13.97 -7.97
N THR A 253 14.76 15.14 -7.37
CA THR A 253 15.55 15.24 -6.13
C THR A 253 14.64 15.64 -4.98
N MET A 254 14.51 14.75 -4.00
CA MET A 254 13.73 14.93 -2.77
C MET A 254 14.69 15.16 -1.59
N VAL A 255 14.44 16.20 -0.79
CA VAL A 255 15.13 16.40 0.51
C VAL A 255 14.11 16.31 1.64
N VAL A 256 14.14 15.23 2.41
CA VAL A 256 13.25 15.02 3.57
C VAL A 256 13.92 15.55 4.83
N ASN A 257 13.35 16.59 5.42
CA ASN A 257 13.82 17.13 6.70
C ASN A 257 13.14 16.40 7.85
N SER A 258 13.92 15.86 8.80
CA SER A 258 13.42 15.01 9.90
C SER A 258 12.78 15.80 11.07
N GLN A 259 11.96 16.82 10.77
CA GLN A 259 11.47 17.75 11.78
C GLN A 259 10.12 17.36 12.40
N LYS A 260 10.20 16.96 13.68
CA LYS A 260 9.10 16.70 14.64
C LYS A 260 8.27 15.43 14.41
N ALA A 261 7.51 15.05 15.43
CA ALA A 261 6.55 13.95 15.37
C ALA A 261 5.36 14.32 14.46
N GLY A 262 4.92 13.38 13.62
CA GLY A 262 3.74 13.52 12.77
C GLY A 262 3.80 14.60 11.68
N LYS A 263 4.98 15.15 11.35
CA LYS A 263 5.17 16.06 10.22
C LYS A 263 6.31 15.60 9.34
N TYR A 264 6.09 15.70 8.03
CA TYR A 264 7.03 15.37 6.97
C TYR A 264 6.98 16.52 5.97
N ARG A 265 8.13 17.12 5.68
CA ARG A 265 8.27 18.12 4.63
C ARG A 265 9.39 17.68 3.72
N TRP A 266 9.15 17.79 2.42
CA TRP A 266 10.20 17.69 1.44
C TRP A 266 10.01 18.67 0.29
N THR A 267 11.12 19.01 -0.35
CA THR A 267 11.15 19.74 -1.61
C THR A 267 11.55 18.75 -2.69
N ASP A 268 10.75 18.67 -3.76
CA ASP A 268 11.07 18.00 -5.01
C ASP A 268 11.47 19.04 -6.05
N LYS A 269 12.60 18.84 -6.72
CA LYS A 269 12.85 19.42 -8.05
C LYS A 269 12.45 18.40 -9.11
N VAL A 270 11.65 18.84 -10.07
CA VAL A 270 11.03 18.02 -11.12
C VAL A 270 11.34 18.66 -12.47
N LEU A 271 11.84 17.86 -13.43
CA LEU A 271 11.97 18.26 -14.82
C LEU A 271 10.81 17.68 -15.63
N GLU A 272 10.10 18.54 -16.37
CA GLU A 272 8.99 18.12 -17.23
C GLU A 272 9.44 17.78 -18.65
N THR A 273 9.33 16.50 -19.02
CA THR A 273 9.64 16.00 -20.37
C THR A 273 8.76 16.65 -21.44
N GLY A 274 9.36 16.98 -22.58
CA GLY A 274 8.68 17.61 -23.72
C GLY A 274 8.36 19.10 -23.57
N LYS A 275 8.30 19.64 -22.34
CA LYS A 275 8.11 21.08 -22.08
C LYS A 275 9.40 21.82 -21.72
N ASN A 276 10.44 21.10 -21.30
CA ASN A 276 11.68 21.67 -20.75
C ASN A 276 11.43 22.65 -19.59
N LEU A 277 10.41 22.36 -18.77
CA LEU A 277 10.00 23.18 -17.63
C LEU A 277 10.55 22.55 -16.34
N GLU A 278 11.35 23.31 -15.59
CA GLU A 278 11.68 22.92 -14.21
C GLU A 278 10.58 23.41 -13.27
N THR A 279 9.97 22.47 -12.56
CA THR A 279 8.93 22.72 -11.56
C THR A 279 9.48 22.34 -10.18
N THR A 280 9.42 23.27 -9.22
CA THR A 280 9.73 22.98 -7.81
C THR A 280 8.43 22.70 -7.06
N LEU A 281 8.31 21.51 -6.47
CA LEU A 281 7.19 21.13 -5.60
C LEU A 281 7.67 21.13 -4.14
N VAL A 282 6.99 21.86 -3.26
CA VAL A 282 7.14 21.70 -1.81
C VAL A 282 5.94 20.93 -1.30
N THR A 283 6.16 19.71 -0.82
CA THR A 283 5.11 18.89 -0.21
C THR A 283 5.27 18.87 1.30
N GLU A 284 4.19 19.22 2.00
CA GLU A 284 4.06 19.07 3.44
C GLU A 284 2.96 18.05 3.74
N ILE A 285 3.29 17.01 4.50
CA ILE A 285 2.33 16.05 5.04
C ILE A 285 2.35 16.15 6.56
N SER A 286 1.17 16.38 7.12
CA SER A 286 0.91 16.17 8.55
C SER A 286 0.07 14.91 8.74
N SER A 287 0.38 14.12 9.77
CA SER A 287 -0.35 12.93 10.17
C SER A 287 -0.87 13.09 11.59
N ARG A 288 -2.14 12.72 11.83
CA ARG A 288 -2.69 12.56 13.18
C ARG A 288 -3.54 11.30 13.27
N ASP A 289 -3.47 10.60 14.39
CA ASP A 289 -4.37 9.49 14.66
C ASP A 289 -5.77 10.01 15.00
N VAL A 290 -6.79 9.25 14.62
CA VAL A 290 -8.20 9.63 14.70
C VAL A 290 -9.05 8.41 15.05
N ASN A 291 -9.96 8.61 16.01
CA ASN A 291 -10.92 7.57 16.38
C ASN A 291 -11.91 7.32 15.22
N VAL A 292 -12.00 6.07 14.78
CA VAL A 292 -12.96 5.61 13.77
C VAL A 292 -13.71 4.38 14.28
N LYS A 293 -14.97 4.22 13.88
CA LYS A 293 -15.84 3.15 14.40
C LYS A 293 -15.65 1.80 13.68
N LYS A 294 -15.08 1.80 12.47
CA LYS A 294 -14.97 0.65 11.57
C LYS A 294 -13.75 0.78 10.67
N ALA A 295 -13.15 -0.35 10.29
CA ALA A 295 -12.08 -0.42 9.29
C ALA A 295 -12.55 -0.09 7.86
N ARG A 296 -13.81 -0.40 7.52
CA ARG A 296 -14.49 -0.03 6.26
C ARG A 296 -15.70 0.84 6.60
N MET A 297 -15.65 2.09 6.18
CA MET A 297 -16.70 3.10 6.36
C MET A 297 -17.56 3.22 5.09
N SER A 298 -18.83 3.52 5.26
CA SER A 298 -19.72 3.94 4.16
C SER A 298 -19.46 5.38 3.73
N GLN A 299 -19.88 5.75 2.52
CA GLN A 299 -19.70 7.09 1.98
C GLN A 299 -20.28 8.18 2.90
N ALA A 300 -21.45 7.93 3.50
CA ALA A 300 -22.08 8.84 4.47
C ALA A 300 -21.24 8.98 5.76
N GLU A 301 -20.69 7.89 6.30
CA GLU A 301 -19.80 7.94 7.46
C GLU A 301 -18.51 8.74 7.16
N VAL A 302 -17.94 8.58 5.97
CA VAL A 302 -16.74 9.32 5.53
C VAL A 302 -17.03 10.81 5.33
N LEU A 303 -18.13 11.16 4.65
CA LEU A 303 -18.54 12.56 4.47
C LEU A 303 -18.81 13.23 5.82
N ASN A 304 -19.47 12.55 6.75
CA ASN A 304 -19.73 13.09 8.09
C ASN A 304 -18.44 13.29 8.90
N PHE A 305 -17.44 12.40 8.75
CA PHE A 305 -16.12 12.59 9.35
C PHE A 305 -15.40 13.84 8.82
N PHE A 306 -15.47 14.11 7.51
CA PHE A 306 -14.83 15.29 6.92
C PHE A 306 -15.59 16.60 7.18
N LYS A 307 -16.92 16.55 7.35
CA LYS A 307 -17.73 17.74 7.72
C LYS A 307 -17.56 18.18 9.17
N THR A 308 -17.12 17.30 10.07
CA THR A 308 -17.04 17.56 11.52
C THR A 308 -15.63 17.91 12.03
N LYS A 309 -14.63 18.02 11.16
CA LYS A 309 -13.20 18.19 11.52
C LYS A 309 -12.35 18.93 10.50
#